data_AF-A0A915Q2J3-F1
#
_entry.id   AF-A0A915Q2J3-F1
#
_cell.length_a   1.000
_cell.length_b   1.000
_cell.length_c   1.000
_cell.angle_alpha   90.00
_cell.angle_beta   90.00
_cell.angle_gamma   90.00
#
_symmetry.space_group_name_H-M   'P 1'
#
loop_
_entity.id
_entity.type
_entity.pdbx_description
1 polymer ?
#
loop_
_entity_poly.entity_id
_entity_poly.type
_entity_poly.pdbx_seq_one_letter_code
_entity_poly.pdbx_strand_id
1 'polypeptide(L)'
;MWIYAVLVLARMTLAKECKDDDCEKRWPGAICRAGRCICPQDSIRRKSDSNGWICLSLIDASTGMLGPPFTCPLPDGAGYRSILYRNRKPVFCQTSIKGNCPKGYECIQSIGFNNAEGNGVCCPRRETACVQPVCESKNGWLIRWYFNGKTCESFRWNPEVRATANNFVTKEHCQSYCILFIISYRN
;
A
#
# COMPACT_ATOMS: atom_id res chain seq x y z
N MET A 1 -29.50 -51.48 10.94
CA MET A 1 -29.14 -50.28 10.15
C MET A 1 -28.58 -49.24 11.12
N TRP A 2 -27.25 -49.06 11.12
CA TRP A 2 -26.56 -48.09 11.98
C TRP A 2 -26.50 -46.74 11.27
N ILE A 3 -27.04 -45.70 11.91
CA ILE A 3 -26.96 -44.32 11.42
C ILE A 3 -25.67 -43.72 11.97
N TYR A 4 -24.66 -43.56 11.13
CA TYR A 4 -23.44 -42.83 11.49
C TYR A 4 -23.68 -41.33 11.31
N ALA A 5 -23.79 -40.60 12.43
CA ALA A 5 -23.76 -39.14 12.42
C ALA A 5 -22.30 -38.67 12.32
N VAL A 6 -21.90 -38.20 11.14
CA VAL A 6 -20.60 -37.55 10.93
C VAL A 6 -20.69 -36.11 11.42
N LEU A 7 -20.28 -35.86 12.66
CA LEU A 7 -20.07 -34.51 13.20
C LEU A 7 -18.81 -33.90 12.55
N VAL A 8 -19.01 -33.07 11.54
CA VAL A 8 -17.94 -32.22 10.98
C VAL A 8 -17.60 -31.15 12.02
N LEU A 9 -16.54 -31.37 12.78
CA LEU A 9 -15.91 -30.34 13.62
C LEU A 9 -15.33 -29.27 12.70
N ALA A 10 -16.12 -28.22 12.44
CA ALA A 10 -15.61 -27.00 11.83
C ALA A 10 -14.52 -26.45 12.75
N ARG A 11 -13.25 -26.53 12.30
CA ARG A 11 -12.16 -25.78 12.92
C ARG A 11 -12.48 -24.30 12.70
N MET A 12 -13.16 -23.69 13.67
CA MET A 12 -13.22 -22.25 13.77
C MET A 12 -11.78 -21.79 14.01
N THR A 13 -11.13 -21.33 12.94
CA THR A 13 -9.89 -20.58 13.08
C THR A 13 -10.26 -19.34 13.88
N LEU A 14 -9.87 -19.31 15.16
CA LEU A 14 -10.03 -18.13 16.00
C LEU A 14 -9.33 -17.01 15.24
N ALA A 15 -10.09 -16.08 14.65
CA ALA A 15 -9.51 -14.96 13.95
C ALA A 15 -8.65 -14.22 14.96
N LYS A 16 -7.32 -14.25 14.77
CA LYS A 16 -6.39 -13.53 15.66
C LYS A 16 -6.86 -12.08 15.71
N GLU A 17 -7.37 -11.67 16.87
CA GLU A 17 -7.80 -10.30 17.09
C GLU A 17 -6.61 -9.36 16.83
N CYS A 18 -6.83 -8.31 16.03
CA CYS A 18 -5.81 -7.28 15.86
C CYS A 18 -5.67 -6.43 17.12
N LYS A 19 -4.54 -5.74 17.24
CA LYS A 19 -4.33 -4.63 18.16
C LYS A 19 -4.09 -3.35 17.35
N ASP A 20 -4.39 -2.20 17.93
CA ASP A 20 -4.18 -0.91 17.26
C ASP A 20 -2.72 -0.73 16.82
N ASP A 21 -1.76 -1.06 17.68
CA ASP A 21 -0.33 -1.02 17.35
C ASP A 21 0.03 -1.87 16.12
N ASP A 22 -0.62 -3.02 15.91
CA ASP A 22 -0.37 -3.88 14.76
C ASP A 22 -0.94 -3.26 13.47
N CYS A 23 -2.07 -2.56 13.58
CA CYS A 23 -2.69 -1.84 12.48
C CYS A 23 -1.88 -0.58 12.11
N GLU A 24 -1.47 0.21 13.10
CA GLU A 24 -0.65 1.42 12.96
C GLU A 24 0.68 1.14 12.26
N LYS A 25 1.37 0.05 12.67
CA LYS A 25 2.60 -0.42 12.01
C LYS A 25 2.34 -0.83 10.56
N ARG A 26 1.14 -1.26 10.21
CA ARG A 26 0.83 -1.68 8.84
C ARG A 26 0.41 -0.52 7.96
N TRP A 27 -0.36 0.42 8.50
CA TRP A 27 -0.78 1.66 7.86
C TRP A 27 -0.92 2.74 8.93
N PRO A 28 -0.15 3.84 8.86
CA PRO A 28 -0.20 4.91 9.85
C PRO A 28 -1.61 5.49 10.00
N GLY A 29 -2.07 5.66 11.24
CA GLY A 29 -3.42 6.06 11.63
C GLY A 29 -4.48 4.95 11.56
N ALA A 30 -4.13 3.71 11.21
CA ALA A 30 -5.08 2.61 11.15
C ALA A 30 -5.36 2.02 12.54
N ILE A 31 -6.63 1.76 12.84
CA ILE A 31 -7.08 1.21 14.14
C ILE A 31 -7.71 -0.17 13.98
N CYS A 32 -7.67 -0.99 15.03
CA CYS A 32 -8.35 -2.26 15.10
C CYS A 32 -9.80 -2.07 15.58
N ARG A 33 -10.77 -2.55 14.79
CA ARG A 33 -12.18 -2.54 15.17
C ARG A 33 -12.85 -3.83 14.75
N ALA A 34 -13.54 -4.48 15.69
CA ALA A 34 -14.18 -5.78 15.48
C ALA A 34 -13.21 -6.82 14.86
N GLY A 35 -11.99 -6.90 15.40
CA GLY A 35 -10.96 -7.84 14.94
C GLY A 35 -10.38 -7.55 13.55
N ARG A 36 -10.64 -6.37 12.97
CA ARG A 36 -10.13 -5.98 11.66
C ARG A 36 -9.50 -4.58 11.68
N CYS A 37 -8.32 -4.44 11.09
CA CYS A 37 -7.73 -3.14 10.86
C CYS A 37 -8.58 -2.34 9.84
N ILE A 38 -8.90 -1.11 10.23
CA ILE A 38 -9.62 -0.11 9.44
C ILE A 38 -8.64 1.00 9.08
N CYS A 39 -8.74 1.49 7.85
CA CYS A 39 -7.92 2.59 7.36
C CYS A 39 -8.23 3.90 8.11
N PRO A 40 -7.26 4.83 8.20
CA PRO A 40 -7.46 6.14 8.82
C PRO A 40 -8.57 6.96 8.13
N GLN A 41 -8.97 8.07 8.75
CA GLN A 41 -9.84 9.05 8.11
C GLN A 41 -9.25 9.54 6.78
N ASP A 42 -10.13 9.99 5.89
CA ASP A 42 -9.79 10.48 4.56
C ASP A 42 -8.93 9.51 3.73
N SER A 43 -9.16 8.21 3.93
CA SER A 43 -8.51 7.16 3.16
C SER A 43 -9.51 6.06 2.81
N ILE A 44 -9.19 5.30 1.77
CA ILE A 44 -10.03 4.20 1.29
C ILE A 44 -9.26 2.90 1.25
N ARG A 45 -9.92 1.84 1.72
CA ARG A 45 -9.36 0.50 1.72
C ARG A 45 -9.39 -0.12 0.34
N ARG A 46 -8.27 -0.69 -0.10
CA ARG A 46 -8.16 -1.51 -1.33
C ARG A 46 -7.48 -2.85 -1.08
N LYS A 47 -7.70 -3.78 -2.00
CA LYS A 47 -6.98 -5.05 -2.07
C LYS A 47 -5.65 -4.84 -2.79
N SER A 48 -4.63 -5.53 -2.30
CA SER A 48 -3.30 -5.63 -2.91
C SER A 48 -2.89 -7.09 -2.90
N ASP A 49 -2.29 -7.53 -3.99
CA ASP A 49 -1.75 -8.87 -4.13
C ASP A 49 -0.47 -9.05 -3.30
N SER A 50 0.37 -8.01 -3.19
CA SER A 50 1.64 -8.09 -2.43
C SER A 50 1.51 -7.72 -0.95
N ASN A 51 0.45 -6.98 -0.58
CA ASN A 51 0.26 -6.44 0.77
C ASN A 51 -1.07 -6.80 1.43
N GLY A 52 -1.93 -7.58 0.76
CA GLY A 52 -3.23 -7.98 1.27
C GLY A 52 -4.26 -6.84 1.24
N TRP A 53 -4.32 -6.03 2.30
CA TRP A 53 -5.14 -4.81 2.32
C TRP A 53 -4.25 -3.59 2.51
N ILE A 54 -4.62 -2.52 1.80
CA ILE A 54 -3.91 -1.25 1.79
C ILE A 54 -4.88 -0.10 2.03
N CYS A 55 -4.34 1.05 2.42
CA CYS A 55 -5.06 2.31 2.49
C CYS A 55 -4.54 3.24 1.40
N LEU A 56 -5.46 3.87 0.68
CA LEU A 56 -5.16 4.94 -0.27
C LEU A 56 -5.64 6.24 0.34
N SER A 57 -4.74 7.19 0.59
CA SER A 57 -5.13 8.53 1.03
C SER A 57 -5.94 9.24 -0.07
N LEU A 58 -7.01 9.90 0.34
CA LEU A 58 -7.84 10.78 -0.49
C LEU A 58 -7.28 12.20 -0.54
N ILE A 59 -6.40 12.56 0.40
CA ILE A 59 -5.88 13.90 0.58
C ILE A 59 -4.47 13.99 0.01
N ASP A 60 -4.26 14.95 -0.88
CA ASP A 60 -2.97 15.23 -1.47
C ASP A 60 -2.03 15.89 -0.45
N ALA A 61 -0.84 15.32 -0.28
CA ALA A 61 0.13 15.73 0.73
C ALA A 61 0.76 17.11 0.45
N SER A 62 0.66 17.64 -0.78
CA SER A 62 1.14 18.99 -1.10
C SER A 62 0.10 20.07 -0.83
N THR A 63 -1.17 19.79 -1.08
CA THR A 63 -2.25 20.79 -1.06
C THR A 63 -3.19 20.67 0.14
N GLY A 64 -3.26 19.50 0.79
CA GLY A 64 -4.26 19.20 1.81
C GLY A 64 -5.69 19.08 1.26
N MET A 65 -5.86 19.05 -0.07
CA MET A 65 -7.15 18.91 -0.75
C MET A 65 -7.33 17.49 -1.30
N LEU A 66 -8.51 17.19 -1.86
CA LEU A 66 -8.74 15.93 -2.56
C LEU A 66 -7.73 15.73 -3.70
N GLY A 67 -7.00 14.63 -3.67
CA GLY A 67 -6.02 14.26 -4.67
C GLY A 67 -6.63 13.58 -5.91
N PRO A 68 -5.80 13.22 -6.90
CA PRO A 68 -6.25 12.51 -8.08
C PRO A 68 -6.89 11.14 -7.76
N PRO A 69 -7.93 10.73 -8.50
CA PRO A 69 -8.64 9.47 -8.24
C PRO A 69 -7.80 8.22 -8.51
N PHE A 70 -6.77 8.32 -9.35
CA PHE A 70 -5.79 7.27 -9.60
C PHE A 70 -4.56 7.51 -8.73
N THR A 71 -4.37 6.67 -7.71
CA THR A 71 -3.24 6.83 -6.78
C THR A 71 -2.77 5.47 -6.27
N CYS A 72 -1.46 5.35 -6.06
CA CYS A 72 -0.85 4.22 -5.37
C CYS A 72 -0.85 4.41 -3.85
N PRO A 73 -0.62 3.37 -3.05
CA PRO A 73 -0.60 3.51 -1.60
C PRO A 73 0.58 4.34 -1.07
N LEU A 74 1.71 4.35 -1.77
CA LEU A 74 2.94 5.02 -1.33
C LEU A 74 3.46 5.92 -2.45
N PRO A 75 3.95 7.14 -2.16
CA PRO A 75 3.90 7.80 -0.84
C PRO A 75 2.46 8.10 -0.41
N ASP A 76 2.20 8.01 0.89
CA ASP A 76 0.90 8.42 1.42
C ASP A 76 0.64 9.90 1.10
N GLY A 77 -0.56 10.16 0.55
CA GLY A 77 -1.00 11.44 0.02
C GLY A 77 -0.36 11.88 -1.32
N ALA A 78 0.47 11.05 -1.96
CA ALA A 78 1.07 11.41 -3.26
C ALA A 78 1.35 10.22 -4.17
N GLY A 79 0.63 9.12 -3.99
CA GLY A 79 0.84 7.90 -4.75
C GLY A 79 0.60 8.04 -6.25
N TYR A 80 -0.14 9.05 -6.72
CA TYR A 80 -0.27 9.35 -8.15
C TYR A 80 1.08 9.66 -8.83
N ARG A 81 2.09 10.05 -8.05
CA ARG A 81 3.47 10.31 -8.50
C ARG A 81 4.34 9.07 -8.60
N SER A 82 3.91 7.95 -8.00
CA SER A 82 4.64 6.67 -8.01
C SER A 82 3.99 5.60 -8.90
N ILE A 83 2.89 5.94 -9.57
CA ILE A 83 2.28 5.11 -10.63
C ILE A 83 3.32 4.76 -11.69
N LEU A 84 3.20 3.57 -12.28
CA LEU A 84 3.99 3.23 -13.46
C LEU A 84 3.60 4.13 -14.64
N TYR A 85 4.57 4.90 -15.15
CA TYR A 85 4.42 5.65 -16.39
C TYR A 85 5.14 4.94 -17.54
N ARG A 86 4.47 4.85 -18.69
CA ARG A 86 5.06 4.41 -19.97
C ARG A 86 4.75 5.46 -21.03
N ASN A 87 5.77 5.96 -21.73
CA ASN A 87 5.62 7.04 -22.71
C ASN A 87 4.90 8.28 -22.14
N ARG A 88 5.24 8.66 -20.90
CA ARG A 88 4.64 9.78 -20.13
C ARG A 88 3.14 9.64 -19.85
N LYS A 89 2.54 8.47 -20.04
CA LYS A 89 1.16 8.17 -19.68
C LYS A 89 1.11 7.18 -18.51
N PRO A 90 0.15 7.32 -17.58
CA PRO A 90 -0.06 6.32 -16.54
C PRO A 90 -0.47 4.99 -17.17
N VAL A 91 0.02 3.89 -16.62
CA VAL A 91 -0.38 2.54 -17.05
C VAL A 91 -1.62 2.13 -16.27
N PHE A 92 -2.77 2.21 -16.94
CA PHE A 92 -4.04 1.71 -16.41
C PHE A 92 -4.12 0.19 -16.47
N CYS A 93 -4.95 -0.36 -15.59
CA CYS A 93 -5.16 -1.79 -15.45
C CYS A 93 -6.60 -2.09 -14.99
N GLN A 94 -6.99 -3.34 -15.14
CA GLN A 94 -8.29 -3.87 -14.75
C GLN A 94 -8.14 -4.89 -13.60
N THR A 95 -8.74 -4.63 -12.45
CA THR A 95 -8.59 -5.51 -11.27
C THR A 95 -9.17 -6.92 -11.45
N SER A 96 -10.09 -7.11 -12.40
CA SER A 96 -10.62 -8.44 -12.74
C SER A 96 -9.69 -9.27 -13.63
N ILE A 97 -8.63 -8.67 -14.20
CA ILE A 97 -7.69 -9.35 -15.11
C ILE A 97 -6.34 -9.49 -14.40
N LYS A 98 -5.89 -10.74 -14.21
CA LYS A 98 -4.56 -11.02 -13.64
C LYS A 98 -3.46 -10.72 -14.66
N GLY A 99 -2.33 -10.18 -14.20
CA GLY A 99 -1.12 -10.01 -15.03
C GLY A 99 -1.14 -8.87 -16.05
N ASN A 100 -2.08 -7.92 -15.93
CA ASN A 100 -2.11 -6.72 -16.79
C ASN A 100 -1.12 -5.62 -16.36
N CYS A 101 -0.47 -5.79 -15.21
CA CYS A 101 0.67 -4.97 -14.82
C CYS A 101 1.99 -5.73 -15.06
N PRO A 102 3.06 -5.03 -15.49
CA PRO A 102 4.38 -5.63 -15.65
C PRO A 102 4.93 -6.22 -14.35
N LYS A 103 5.96 -7.08 -14.46
CA LYS A 103 6.66 -7.66 -13.32
C LYS A 103 7.13 -6.56 -12.34
N GLY A 104 6.90 -6.77 -11.05
CA GLY A 104 7.18 -5.80 -9.99
C GLY A 104 6.06 -4.78 -9.75
N TYR A 105 4.99 -4.83 -10.55
CA TYR A 105 3.82 -3.97 -10.39
C TYR A 105 2.55 -4.81 -10.18
N GLU A 106 1.56 -4.20 -9.53
CA GLU A 106 0.25 -4.80 -9.29
C GLU A 106 -0.85 -3.78 -9.58
N CYS A 107 -2.04 -4.29 -9.91
CA CYS A 107 -3.16 -3.44 -10.24
C CYS A 107 -3.89 -2.99 -8.98
N ILE A 108 -3.85 -1.68 -8.68
CA ILE A 108 -4.57 -1.10 -7.56
C ILE A 108 -5.80 -0.35 -8.09
N GLN A 109 -6.96 -0.70 -7.55
CA GLN A 109 -8.22 -0.08 -7.97
C GLN A 109 -8.25 1.41 -7.62
N SER A 110 -8.56 2.23 -8.62
CA SER A 110 -8.71 3.67 -8.49
C SER A 110 -10.00 4.03 -7.73
N ILE A 111 -10.17 5.31 -7.45
CA ILE A 111 -11.28 5.87 -6.67
C ILE A 111 -12.29 6.45 -7.65
N GLY A 112 -13.46 5.81 -7.78
CA GLY A 112 -14.53 6.32 -8.67
C GLY A 112 -14.19 6.30 -10.17
N PHE A 113 -13.13 5.61 -10.58
CA PHE A 113 -12.70 5.51 -11.97
C PHE A 113 -12.92 4.10 -12.50
N ASN A 114 -13.73 3.97 -13.55
CA ASN A 114 -13.98 2.72 -14.25
C ASN A 114 -14.34 3.04 -15.71
N ASN A 115 -13.42 2.81 -16.64
CA ASN A 115 -13.62 3.06 -18.06
C ASN A 115 -12.98 1.97 -18.93
N ALA A 116 -12.96 2.18 -20.25
CA ALA A 116 -12.36 1.24 -21.20
C ALA A 116 -10.84 1.03 -21.02
N GLU A 117 -10.13 1.99 -20.40
CA GLU A 117 -8.70 1.88 -20.10
C GLU A 117 -8.44 1.06 -18.83
N GLY A 118 -9.43 0.99 -17.93
CA GLY A 118 -9.42 0.14 -16.75
C GLY A 118 -10.14 0.78 -15.55
N ASN A 119 -10.05 0.11 -14.41
CA ASN A 119 -10.58 0.59 -13.14
C ASN A 119 -9.48 0.78 -12.08
N GLY A 120 -8.22 0.72 -12.49
CA GLY A 120 -7.04 0.79 -11.63
C GLY A 120 -5.80 1.27 -12.36
N VAL A 121 -4.72 1.41 -11.60
CA VAL A 121 -3.39 1.77 -12.12
C VAL A 121 -2.34 0.80 -11.61
N CYS A 122 -1.28 0.62 -12.40
CA CYS A 122 -0.17 -0.23 -12.01
C CYS A 122 0.73 0.47 -10.99
N CYS A 123 0.72 -0.05 -9.77
CA CYS A 123 1.50 0.44 -8.64
C CYS A 123 2.68 -0.47 -8.33
N PRO A 124 3.81 0.08 -7.84
CA PRO A 124 4.92 -0.74 -7.39
C PRO A 124 4.46 -1.72 -6.32
N ARG A 125 4.78 -3.00 -6.51
CA ARG A 125 4.62 -4.01 -5.46
C ARG A 125 5.57 -3.74 -4.30
N ARG A 126 5.32 -4.38 -3.16
CA ARG A 126 6.16 -4.32 -1.96
C ARG A 126 7.65 -4.50 -2.28
N GLU A 127 8.00 -5.55 -3.01
CA GLU A 127 9.38 -5.86 -3.39
C GLU A 127 10.03 -4.79 -4.28
N THR A 128 9.23 -4.10 -5.10
CA THR A 128 9.72 -3.06 -6.01
C THR A 128 9.85 -1.73 -5.29
N ALA A 129 8.86 -1.37 -4.46
CA ALA A 129 8.90 -0.16 -3.64
C ALA A 129 10.14 -0.14 -2.73
N CYS A 130 10.46 -1.25 -2.05
CA CYS A 130 11.57 -1.29 -1.09
C CYS A 130 12.98 -1.15 -1.71
N VAL A 131 13.12 -1.37 -3.02
CA VAL A 131 14.42 -1.24 -3.73
C VAL A 131 14.49 0.00 -4.62
N GLN A 132 13.43 0.80 -4.67
CA GLN A 132 13.45 2.06 -5.41
C GLN A 132 14.36 3.09 -4.71
N PRO A 133 15.02 3.97 -5.48
CA PRO A 133 15.84 5.03 -4.90
C PRO A 133 14.97 6.03 -4.13
N VAL A 134 15.57 6.66 -3.12
CA VAL A 134 14.95 7.79 -2.42
C VAL A 134 14.91 9.02 -3.33
N CYS A 135 13.80 9.76 -3.32
CA CYS A 135 13.68 11.05 -4.02
C CYS A 135 13.81 12.20 -3.02
N GLU A 136 15.00 12.38 -2.44
CA GLU A 136 15.26 13.49 -1.54
C GLU A 136 15.20 14.84 -2.28
N SER A 137 14.66 15.87 -1.62
CA SER A 137 14.50 17.20 -2.20
C SER A 137 15.25 18.22 -1.35
N LYS A 138 16.11 19.05 -1.98
CA LYS A 138 16.85 20.12 -1.27
C LYS A 138 15.93 21.07 -0.51
N ASN A 139 14.76 21.34 -1.08
CA ASN A 139 13.69 22.17 -0.50
C ASN A 139 12.60 21.33 0.19
N GLY A 140 12.88 20.09 0.60
CA GLY A 140 11.90 19.24 1.27
C GLY A 140 11.53 19.74 2.65
N TRP A 141 10.23 19.83 2.93
CA TRP A 141 9.68 20.22 4.23
C TRP A 141 9.01 19.07 4.98
N LEU A 142 8.67 17.99 4.27
CA LEU A 142 8.01 16.85 4.87
C LEU A 142 9.04 15.79 5.25
N ILE A 143 9.08 15.43 6.54
CA ILE A 143 9.92 14.33 7.02
C ILE A 143 9.22 13.00 6.71
N ARG A 144 9.93 12.13 5.99
CA ARG A 144 9.49 10.80 5.60
C ARG A 144 10.58 9.78 5.90
N TRP A 145 10.25 8.50 5.75
CA TRP A 145 11.17 7.39 5.93
C TRP A 145 11.35 6.63 4.62
N TYR A 146 12.54 6.08 4.39
CA TYR A 146 12.82 5.20 3.27
C TYR A 146 13.64 4.00 3.75
N PHE A 147 13.55 2.88 3.04
CA PHE A 147 14.35 1.70 3.30
C PHE A 147 15.64 1.75 2.49
N ASN A 148 16.79 1.66 3.16
CA ASN A 148 18.11 1.74 2.52
C ASN A 148 18.71 0.36 2.16
N GLY A 149 17.90 -0.71 2.22
CA GLY A 149 18.35 -2.10 2.03
C GLY A 149 18.69 -2.83 3.32
N LYS A 150 18.88 -2.10 4.44
CA LYS A 150 19.19 -2.67 5.75
C LYS A 150 18.26 -2.19 6.86
N THR A 151 17.99 -0.88 6.89
CA THR A 151 17.18 -0.22 7.92
C THR A 151 16.33 0.89 7.29
N CYS A 152 15.44 1.47 8.09
CA CYS A 152 14.64 2.62 7.72
C CYS A 152 15.25 3.90 8.28
N GLU A 153 15.49 4.87 7.41
CA GLU A 153 16.09 6.17 7.71
C GLU A 153 15.17 7.31 7.28
N SER A 154 15.26 8.43 7.99
CA SER A 154 14.47 9.63 7.68
C SER A 154 15.13 10.48 6.61
N PHE A 155 14.32 11.13 5.77
CA PHE A 155 14.78 12.09 4.76
C PHE A 155 13.76 13.23 4.59
N ARG A 156 14.19 14.33 3.96
CA ARG A 156 13.32 15.48 3.65
C ARG A 156 12.79 15.38 2.22
N TRP A 157 11.48 15.52 2.07
CA TRP A 157 10.82 15.42 0.79
C TRP A 157 9.87 16.59 0.51
N ASN A 158 9.87 17.04 -0.74
CA ASN A 158 8.90 18.00 -1.25
C ASN A 158 7.77 17.21 -1.98
N PRO A 159 6.54 17.19 -1.46
CA PRO A 159 5.42 16.47 -2.08
C PRO A 159 4.99 16.96 -3.48
N GLU A 160 5.44 18.14 -3.90
CA GLU A 160 5.15 18.70 -5.23
C GLU A 160 6.07 18.17 -6.33
N VAL A 161 7.18 17.50 -5.97
CA VAL A 161 8.13 16.94 -6.95
C VAL A 161 7.92 15.44 -7.16
N ARG A 162 8.72 14.84 -8.04
CA ARG A 162 8.70 13.39 -8.30
C ARG A 162 8.91 12.59 -7.01
N ALA A 163 8.25 11.44 -6.92
CA ALA A 163 8.39 10.50 -5.83
C ALA A 163 8.58 9.06 -6.33
N THR A 164 9.13 8.22 -5.46
CA THR A 164 9.07 6.76 -5.57
C THR A 164 8.18 6.22 -4.44
N ALA A 165 7.82 4.95 -4.52
CA ALA A 165 7.07 4.28 -3.45
C ALA A 165 7.93 3.96 -2.22
N ASN A 166 9.26 4.16 -2.28
CA ASN A 166 10.15 4.07 -1.11
C ASN A 166 10.06 5.34 -0.25
N ASN A 167 8.87 5.63 0.26
CA ASN A 167 8.57 6.85 1.00
C ASN A 167 7.38 6.59 1.94
N PHE A 168 7.69 6.51 3.23
CA PHE A 168 6.79 6.09 4.30
C PHE A 168 6.59 7.24 5.30
N VAL A 169 5.41 7.31 5.91
CA VAL A 169 5.10 8.35 6.92
C VAL A 169 5.85 8.09 8.23
N THR A 170 5.90 6.83 8.69
CA THR A 170 6.55 6.44 9.96
C THR A 170 7.65 5.42 9.74
N LYS A 171 8.59 5.35 10.69
CA LYS A 171 9.68 4.37 10.67
C LYS A 171 9.13 2.96 10.76
N GLU A 172 8.17 2.76 11.65
CA GLU A 172 7.54 1.48 11.94
C GLU A 172 6.81 0.94 10.71
N HIS A 173 6.13 1.82 9.97
CA HIS A 173 5.51 1.45 8.70
C HIS A 173 6.55 1.01 7.67
N CYS A 174 7.64 1.76 7.49
CA CYS A 174 8.75 1.36 6.62
C CYS A 174 9.31 -0.02 7.01
N GLN A 175 9.56 -0.25 8.31
CA GLN A 175 10.11 -1.52 8.81
C GLN A 175 9.15 -2.69 8.57
N SER A 176 7.86 -2.50 8.89
CA SER A 176 6.80 -3.47 8.66
C SER A 176 6.58 -3.78 7.17
N TYR A 177 6.79 -2.77 6.31
CA TYR A 177 6.63 -2.88 4.89
C TYR A 177 7.79 -3.61 4.21
N CYS A 178 9.05 -3.25 4.54
CA CYS A 178 10.23 -3.76 3.85
C CYS A 178 10.99 -4.86 4.59
N ILE A 179 11.17 -4.75 5.91
CA ILE A 179 12.04 -5.67 6.66
C ILE A 179 11.30 -6.98 6.96
N LEU A 180 10.05 -6.90 7.41
CA LEU A 180 9.25 -8.11 7.67
C LEU A 180 9.03 -8.94 6.40
N PHE A 181 8.99 -8.29 5.24
CA PHE A 181 8.98 -8.99 3.95
C PHE A 181 10.26 -9.79 3.72
N ILE A 182 11.44 -9.17 3.87
CA ILE A 182 12.72 -9.85 3.65
C ILE A 182 12.88 -11.06 4.58
N ILE A 183 12.40 -10.95 5.82
CA ILE A 183 12.48 -12.04 6.82
C ILE A 183 11.56 -13.21 6.43
N SER A 184 10.35 -12.95 5.92
CA SER A 184 9.42 -14.01 5.50
C SER A 184 9.81 -14.73 4.19
N TYR A 185 10.75 -14.20 3.41
CA TYR A 185 11.24 -14.83 2.17
C TYR A 185 12.59 -15.55 2.33
N ARG A 186 13.23 -15.43 3.51
CA ARG A 186 14.49 -16.13 3.85
C ARG A 186 14.28 -17.35 4.75
N ASN A 187 13.05 -17.60 5.19
CA ASN A 187 12.60 -18.80 5.90
C ASN A 187 11.52 -19.50 5.07
#